data_AF-A0A4Y3ND09-F1
#
_entry.id   AF-A0A4Y3ND09-F1
#
_cell.length_a   1.000
_cell.length_b   1.000
_cell.length_c   1.000
_cell.angle_alpha   90.00
_cell.angle_beta   90.00
_cell.angle_gamma   90.00
#
_symmetry.space_group_name_H-M   'P 1'
#
loop_
_entity.id
_entity.type
_entity.pdbx_description
1 polymer ?
#
loop_
_entity_poly.entity_id
_entity_poly.type
_entity_poly.pdbx_seq_one_letter_code
_entity_poly.pdbx_strand_id
1 'polypeptide(L)'
;MGRTWEKSRNTTPRPRGADLKVIKRDFTTTPELLITNPICNNVDFFSIVRDFDEKEYCFANSGSMSFYMPNIYKICPGNNQGYVSYTPASGGYYTSSVVGPVIPGTTCFFFGMNVTVTGVTIY
;
A
#
# COMPACT_ATOMS: atom_id res chain seq x y z
N MET A 1 27.63 61.22 9.24
CA MET A 1 27.01 60.49 10.38
C MET A 1 25.66 60.01 9.90
N GLY A 2 25.38 58.77 9.48
CA GLY A 2 25.92 57.46 9.82
C GLY A 2 24.69 56.59 10.09
N ARG A 3 23.93 56.21 9.04
CA ARG A 3 22.73 55.36 9.16
C ARG A 3 23.19 53.92 9.37
N THR A 4 23.10 53.43 10.60
CA THR A 4 23.33 52.02 10.93
C THR A 4 21.99 51.30 10.91
N TRP A 5 21.83 50.41 9.93
CA TRP A 5 20.70 49.50 9.83
C TRP A 5 20.82 48.43 10.92
N GLU A 6 19.95 48.46 11.92
CA GLU A 6 19.88 47.42 12.92
C GLU A 6 19.22 46.19 12.29
N LYS A 7 20.06 45.18 12.04
CA LYS A 7 19.69 43.88 11.47
C LYS A 7 18.78 43.18 12.48
N SER A 8 17.46 43.27 12.29
CA SER A 8 16.48 42.48 13.05
C SER A 8 16.86 41.02 12.93
N ARG A 9 17.42 40.45 13.99
CA ARG A 9 17.67 39.02 14.11
C ARG A 9 16.31 38.37 14.24
N ASN A 10 15.80 37.91 13.09
CA ASN A 10 14.61 37.08 13.00
C ASN A 10 14.94 35.71 13.63
N THR A 11 14.92 35.64 14.97
CA THR A 11 15.01 34.38 15.70
C THR A 11 13.69 33.66 15.51
N THR A 12 13.63 32.80 14.50
CA THR A 12 12.56 31.80 14.37
C THR A 12 12.51 31.01 15.69
N PRO A 13 11.38 30.96 16.42
CA PRO A 13 11.31 30.13 17.60
C PRO A 13 11.49 28.66 17.20
N ARG A 14 12.52 28.00 17.72
CA ARG A 14 12.59 26.53 17.73
C ARG A 14 11.29 26.02 18.37
N PRO A 15 10.54 25.10 17.76
CA PRO A 15 9.46 24.43 18.46
C PRO A 15 10.08 23.65 19.62
N ARG A 16 9.94 24.15 20.85
CA ARG A 16 10.14 23.34 22.05
C ARG A 16 8.95 22.40 22.10
N GLY A 17 9.20 21.11 22.26
CA GLY A 17 8.24 20.01 22.10
C GLY A 17 7.05 20.00 23.09
N ALA A 18 6.29 21.09 23.17
CA ALA A 18 5.16 21.27 24.06
C ALA A 18 3.87 21.74 23.36
N ASP A 19 3.81 21.76 22.03
CA ASP A 19 2.59 22.13 21.27
C ASP A 19 2.09 21.04 20.31
N LEU A 20 2.38 19.76 20.60
CA LEU A 20 1.61 18.66 20.02
C LEU A 20 0.36 18.46 20.88
N LYS A 21 -0.73 19.18 20.56
CA LYS A 21 -2.06 18.77 21.02
C LYS A 21 -2.40 17.44 20.35
N VAL A 22 -2.23 16.34 21.08
CA VAL A 22 -2.80 15.05 20.69
C VAL A 22 -4.32 15.21 20.77
N ILE A 23 -4.95 15.41 19.63
CA ILE A 23 -6.39 15.26 19.51
C ILE A 23 -6.64 13.75 19.64
N LYS A 24 -6.95 13.29 20.85
CA LYS A 24 -7.60 11.98 21.03
C LYS A 24 -8.97 12.10 20.36
N ARG A 25 -9.07 11.67 19.11
CA ARG A 25 -10.37 11.36 18.52
C ARG A 25 -10.85 10.10 19.23
N ASP A 26 -11.97 10.19 19.94
CA ASP A 26 -12.71 9.02 20.39
C ASP A 26 -13.20 8.28 19.15
N PHE A 27 -12.42 7.30 18.70
CA PHE A 27 -12.81 6.37 17.64
C PHE A 27 -13.71 5.29 18.27
N THR A 28 -14.97 5.63 18.56
CA THR A 28 -16.01 4.60 18.70
C THR A 28 -16.45 4.02 17.35
N THR A 29 -15.80 4.45 16.26
CA THR A 29 -15.76 3.76 14.98
C THR A 29 -14.32 3.32 14.73
N THR A 30 -14.07 2.02 14.78
CA THR A 30 -12.83 1.44 14.25
C THR A 30 -12.57 2.06 12.87
N PRO A 31 -11.42 2.70 12.60
CA PRO A 31 -11.15 3.22 11.27
C PRO A 31 -11.25 2.04 10.29
N GLU A 32 -12.16 2.15 9.33
CA GLU A 32 -12.32 1.14 8.28
C GLU A 32 -11.02 1.17 7.47
N LEU A 33 -10.19 0.15 7.67
CA LEU A 33 -8.96 -0.04 6.94
C LEU A 33 -9.33 -0.36 5.49
N LEU A 34 -9.26 0.66 4.64
CA LEU A 34 -9.71 0.59 3.25
C LEU A 34 -8.50 0.55 2.31
N ILE A 35 -8.43 -0.52 1.52
CA ILE A 35 -7.49 -0.61 0.41
C ILE A 35 -7.86 0.43 -0.66
N THR A 36 -6.86 1.14 -1.17
CA THR A 36 -7.01 2.01 -2.36
C THR A 36 -6.27 1.42 -3.55
N ASN A 37 -6.69 1.78 -4.77
CA ASN A 37 -6.06 1.35 -6.03
C ASN A 37 -5.29 2.50 -6.69
N PRO A 38 -4.07 2.83 -6.26
CA PRO A 38 -3.25 3.86 -6.93
C PRO A 38 -2.77 3.41 -8.31
N ILE A 39 -2.24 4.36 -9.09
CA ILE A 39 -1.44 4.06 -10.27
C ILE A 39 -0.13 3.43 -9.81
N CYS A 40 0.26 2.31 -10.43
CA CYS A 40 1.56 1.68 -10.23
C CYS A 40 2.66 2.61 -10.74
N ASN A 41 3.36 3.28 -9.84
CA ASN A 41 4.37 4.31 -10.15
C ASN A 41 5.76 3.97 -9.58
N ASN A 42 6.14 2.69 -9.62
CA ASN A 42 7.40 2.18 -9.04
C ASN A 42 7.58 2.48 -7.54
N VAL A 43 6.48 2.70 -6.83
CA VAL A 43 6.43 2.69 -5.37
C VAL A 43 6.17 1.25 -4.93
N ASP A 44 6.70 0.87 -3.76
CA ASP A 44 6.62 -0.49 -3.21
C ASP A 44 5.19 -0.89 -2.75
N PHE A 45 4.17 -0.70 -3.58
CA PHE A 45 2.79 -1.13 -3.30
C PHE A 45 2.65 -2.65 -3.40
N PHE A 46 1.59 -3.19 -2.78
CA PHE A 46 1.16 -4.55 -3.05
C PHE A 46 0.55 -4.58 -4.45
N SER A 47 0.97 -5.49 -5.31
CA SER A 47 0.43 -5.59 -6.66
C SER A 47 0.18 -7.03 -7.11
N ILE A 48 -0.71 -7.15 -8.09
CA ILE A 48 -0.92 -8.36 -8.86
C ILE A 48 -0.77 -8.04 -10.34
N VAL A 49 -0.22 -8.98 -11.10
CA VAL A 49 0.12 -8.76 -12.51
C VAL A 49 -0.59 -9.78 -13.37
N ARG A 50 -1.16 -9.28 -14.47
CA ARG A 50 -1.80 -10.09 -15.50
C ARG A 50 -0.79 -10.60 -16.51
N ASP A 51 -0.95 -11.84 -16.94
CA ASP A 51 0.01 -12.56 -17.78
C ASP A 51 0.12 -11.99 -19.20
N PHE A 52 -1.01 -11.78 -19.89
CA PHE A 52 -0.98 -11.49 -21.34
C PHE A 52 -0.51 -10.07 -21.70
N ASP A 53 -0.78 -9.08 -20.85
CA ASP A 53 -0.51 -7.65 -21.10
C ASP A 53 0.49 -7.06 -20.09
N GLU A 54 1.02 -7.89 -19.18
CA GLU A 54 1.85 -7.45 -18.04
C GLU A 54 1.21 -6.31 -17.24
N LYS A 55 -0.12 -6.19 -17.28
CA LYS A 55 -0.80 -5.08 -16.61
C LYS A 55 -0.76 -5.31 -15.10
N GLU A 56 -0.10 -4.37 -14.43
CA GLU A 56 0.03 -4.34 -12.98
C GLU A 56 -1.14 -3.57 -12.34
N TYR A 57 -1.62 -4.12 -11.23
CA TYR A 57 -2.68 -3.55 -10.42
C TYR A 57 -2.19 -3.38 -9.00
N CYS A 58 -2.07 -2.13 -8.56
CA CYS A 58 -1.49 -1.78 -7.28
C CYS A 58 -2.56 -1.47 -6.23
N PHE A 59 -2.24 -1.85 -5.00
CA PHE A 59 -3.07 -1.73 -3.82
C PHE A 59 -2.25 -1.12 -2.69
N ALA A 60 -2.84 -0.16 -1.99
CA ALA A 60 -2.20 0.53 -0.89
C ALA A 60 -3.12 0.55 0.35
N ASN A 61 -2.48 0.75 1.50
CA ASN A 61 -3.06 0.70 2.85
C ASN A 61 -3.47 -0.72 3.29
N SER A 62 -3.40 -0.95 4.59
CA SER A 62 -3.96 -2.14 5.22
C SER A 62 -5.47 -2.19 5.01
N GLY A 63 -6.03 -3.40 4.93
CA GLY A 63 -7.46 -3.60 4.73
C GLY A 63 -7.77 -4.86 3.95
N SER A 64 -9.01 -4.98 3.48
CA SER A 64 -9.42 -6.03 2.56
C SER A 64 -10.35 -5.48 1.50
N MET A 65 -10.20 -5.96 0.27
CA MET A 65 -11.02 -5.56 -0.88
C MET A 65 -11.39 -6.80 -1.69
N SER A 66 -12.67 -6.93 -2.01
CA SER A 66 -13.17 -7.95 -2.93
C SER A 66 -13.38 -7.37 -4.32
N PHE A 67 -12.99 -8.11 -5.35
CA PHE A 67 -13.14 -7.71 -6.75
C PHE A 67 -13.06 -8.97 -7.63
N TYR A 68 -13.08 -8.83 -8.95
CA TYR A 68 -12.87 -9.96 -9.86
C TYR A 68 -11.86 -9.55 -10.93
N MET A 69 -10.70 -10.20 -10.94
CA MET A 69 -9.68 -9.93 -11.94
C MET A 69 -9.09 -11.22 -12.51
N PRO A 70 -9.38 -11.53 -13.79
CA PRO A 70 -8.90 -12.74 -14.44
C PRO A 70 -7.45 -12.63 -14.90
N ASN A 71 -6.87 -13.79 -15.19
CA ASN A 71 -5.56 -13.97 -15.83
C ASN A 71 -4.37 -13.42 -15.03
N ILE A 72 -4.47 -13.42 -13.71
CA ILE A 72 -3.35 -13.06 -12.82
C ILE A 72 -2.40 -14.25 -12.71
N TYR A 73 -1.10 -13.98 -12.79
CA TYR A 73 -0.08 -15.03 -12.71
C TYR A 73 1.01 -14.77 -11.66
N LYS A 74 1.15 -13.54 -11.15
CA LYS A 74 2.07 -13.23 -10.06
C LYS A 74 1.56 -12.16 -9.12
N ILE A 75 2.06 -12.22 -7.89
CA ILE A 75 1.84 -11.25 -6.81
C ILE A 75 3.19 -10.61 -6.49
N CYS A 76 3.26 -9.29 -6.43
CA CYS A 76 4.46 -8.56 -6.03
C CYS A 76 4.12 -7.73 -4.77
N PRO A 77 4.50 -8.15 -3.56
CA PRO A 77 4.02 -7.52 -2.33
C PRO A 77 4.58 -6.11 -2.06
N GLY A 78 5.72 -5.76 -2.65
CA GLY A 78 6.42 -4.52 -2.30
C GLY A 78 6.67 -4.42 -0.79
N ASN A 79 6.49 -3.25 -0.20
CA ASN A 79 6.68 -2.97 1.22
C ASN A 79 5.50 -3.39 2.10
N ASN A 80 4.52 -4.09 1.52
CA ASN A 80 3.29 -4.50 2.19
C ASN A 80 3.33 -6.00 2.51
N GLN A 81 2.65 -6.41 3.57
CA GLN A 81 2.41 -7.82 3.87
C GLN A 81 0.95 -8.15 3.58
N GLY A 82 0.69 -9.24 2.87
CA GLY A 82 -0.69 -9.58 2.51
C GLY A 82 -0.86 -10.91 1.81
N TYR A 83 -2.09 -11.22 1.44
CA TYR A 83 -2.44 -12.39 0.65
C TYR A 83 -3.57 -12.05 -0.34
N VAL A 84 -3.81 -12.95 -1.28
CA VAL A 84 -4.93 -12.83 -2.22
C VAL A 84 -5.85 -14.03 -2.16
N SER A 85 -7.15 -13.80 -2.33
CA SER A 85 -8.14 -14.84 -2.58
C SER A 85 -8.24 -15.06 -4.10
N TYR A 86 -8.31 -16.31 -4.55
CA TYR A 86 -8.32 -16.61 -5.98
C TYR A 86 -9.06 -17.90 -6.34
N THR A 87 -9.41 -18.01 -7.62
CA THR A 87 -10.04 -19.16 -8.25
C THR A 87 -9.24 -19.58 -9.50
N PRO A 88 -8.67 -20.79 -9.54
CA PRO A 88 -8.04 -21.32 -10.75
C PRO A 88 -9.10 -21.71 -11.79
N ALA A 89 -8.66 -21.91 -13.04
CA ALA A 89 -9.55 -22.33 -14.14
C ALA A 89 -10.27 -23.68 -13.87
N SER A 90 -9.67 -24.55 -13.06
CA SER A 90 -10.29 -25.82 -12.60
C SER A 90 -11.43 -25.63 -11.61
N GLY A 91 -11.69 -24.40 -11.16
CA GLY A 91 -12.68 -24.07 -10.13
C GLY A 91 -12.14 -24.19 -8.69
N GLY A 92 -12.94 -23.74 -7.74
CA GLY A 92 -12.61 -23.68 -6.31
C GLY A 92 -12.19 -22.29 -5.83
N TYR A 93 -12.24 -22.07 -4.52
CA TYR A 93 -11.81 -20.83 -3.88
C TYR A 93 -10.64 -21.12 -2.96
N TYR A 94 -9.55 -20.41 -3.16
CA TYR A 94 -8.29 -20.60 -2.44
C TYR A 94 -7.77 -19.26 -1.95
N THR A 95 -6.85 -19.32 -1.00
CA THR A 95 -6.07 -18.17 -0.53
C THR A 95 -4.60 -18.47 -0.77
N SER A 96 -3.84 -17.46 -1.20
CA SER A 96 -2.40 -17.59 -1.29
C SER A 96 -1.79 -17.69 0.11
N SER A 97 -0.54 -18.14 0.18
CA SER A 97 0.27 -17.85 1.36
C SER A 97 0.40 -16.33 1.56
N VAL A 98 0.64 -15.92 2.80
CA VAL A 98 1.01 -14.52 3.09
C VAL A 98 2.38 -14.24 2.49
N VAL A 99 2.48 -13.15 1.74
CA VAL A 99 3.69 -12.68 1.06
C VAL A 99 4.07 -11.30 1.57
N GLY A 100 5.35 -10.96 1.47
CA GLY A 100 5.87 -9.66 1.89
C GLY A 100 6.01 -9.48 3.41
N PRO A 101 6.52 -8.32 3.85
CA PRO A 101 7.05 -7.25 3.00
C PRO A 101 8.42 -7.62 2.39
N VAL A 102 8.71 -7.17 1.17
CA VAL A 102 10.02 -7.31 0.50
C VAL A 102 10.46 -5.98 -0.09
N ILE A 103 11.64 -5.51 0.30
CA ILE A 103 12.26 -4.27 -0.19
C ILE A 103 13.64 -4.58 -0.80
N PRO A 104 13.94 -4.15 -2.03
CA PRO A 104 13.04 -3.45 -2.97
C PRO A 104 11.96 -4.39 -3.52
N GLY A 105 10.84 -3.83 -4.02
CA GLY A 105 9.68 -4.57 -4.56
C GLY A 105 9.91 -5.42 -5.82
N THR A 106 11.14 -5.90 -6.07
CA THR A 106 11.50 -6.73 -7.22
C THR A 106 11.20 -8.22 -7.04
N THR A 107 10.84 -8.64 -5.82
CA THR A 107 10.49 -10.05 -5.56
C THR A 107 9.00 -10.27 -5.74
N CYS A 108 8.65 -11.15 -6.67
CA CYS A 108 7.27 -11.56 -6.93
C CYS A 108 7.11 -13.08 -6.73
N PHE A 109 5.89 -13.49 -6.40
CA PHE A 109 5.47 -14.86 -6.17
C PHE A 109 4.53 -15.28 -7.30
N PHE A 110 4.88 -16.36 -7.99
CA PHE A 110 4.14 -16.84 -9.16
C PHE A 110 3.13 -17.90 -8.77
N PHE A 111 1.96 -17.84 -9.40
CA PHE A 111 1.05 -18.98 -9.45
C PHE A 111 1.57 -20.00 -10.46
N GLY A 112 1.34 -21.29 -10.19
CA GLY A 112 1.66 -22.36 -11.15
C GLY A 112 0.75 -22.37 -12.39
N MET A 113 -0.26 -21.50 -12.43
CA MET A 113 -1.22 -21.32 -13.51
C MET A 113 -1.87 -19.94 -13.41
N ASN A 114 -2.53 -19.49 -14.48
CA ASN A 114 -3.31 -18.26 -14.43
C ASN A 114 -4.56 -18.44 -13.58
N VAL A 115 -4.83 -17.47 -12.71
CA VAL A 115 -5.96 -17.49 -11.78
C VAL A 115 -6.82 -16.25 -11.92
N THR A 116 -8.06 -16.35 -11.44
CA THR A 116 -8.91 -15.18 -11.19
C THR A 116 -8.71 -14.76 -9.73
N VAL A 117 -8.14 -13.59 -9.49
CA VAL A 117 -8.08 -13.02 -8.13
C VAL A 117 -9.44 -12.43 -7.79
N THR A 118 -9.96 -12.82 -6.63
CA THR A 118 -11.27 -12.41 -6.12
C THR A 118 -11.19 -11.44 -4.94
N GLY A 119 -10.00 -11.22 -4.41
CA GLY A 119 -9.76 -10.20 -3.39
C GLY A 119 -8.32 -10.14 -2.92
N VAL A 120 -7.99 -9.05 -2.25
CA VAL A 120 -6.68 -8.77 -1.64
C VAL A 120 -6.89 -8.38 -0.19
N THR A 121 -6.00 -8.85 0.68
CA THR A 121 -5.91 -8.46 2.08
C THR A 121 -4.49 -8.01 2.37
N ILE A 122 -4.33 -6.83 2.97
CA ILE A 122 -3.06 -6.20 3.35
C ILE A 122 -3.09 -5.90 4.85
N TYR A 123 -1.98 -6.17 5.55
CA TYR A 123 -1.81 -5.93 6.98
C TYR A 123 -1.04 -4.64 7.27
#